data_AF-A0AAD9SET2-F1
#
_entry.id   AF-A0AAD9SET2-F1
#
_cell.length_a   1.000
_cell.length_b   1.000
_cell.length_c   1.000
_cell.angle_alpha   90.00
_cell.angle_beta   90.00
_cell.angle_gamma   90.00
#
_symmetry.space_group_name_H-M   'P 1'
#
loop_
_entity.id
_entity.type
_entity.pdbx_description
1 polymer ?
#
loop_
_entity_poly.entity_id
_entity_poly.type
_entity_poly.pdbx_seq_one_letter_code
_entity_poly.pdbx_strand_id
1 'polypeptide(L)'
;MSAANAPDSSTLGHVLWNWFSNSTASTSDESATQIKCYAFPYGFLGFLAHLAMFYGIALSSFNRCPWKFNSPLEHSRRDLVFGIIGLVISCLLTAGTMYRCSGTQYYVLIASSKILTTVASSAIGIHIAWNIRGRGKKKEIDLKKDRITHHNALKWLIVEVVGSILEFTGVIMLLEESHDAAVKNKTPIMVMSLFLAGFMGISLGVGIAWLEVRQHGQRRMEWEIRKVQIKCTALEERLAPEEPRGRSLNRRRGAPNRESRAEESRNLGPRQEGRRAGSCDAVRDPRRNSLSPVIRVRDLEAQRLIVRAGEDEADKEPILYYYKDILNSAKQVVLVAGATFGFFVTLYTDWILAAVSGSYWGFPTTGNVGMTVVYVIFYFVVRLMPVLSA
;
A
#
# COMPACT_ATOMS: atom_id res chain seq x y z
N MET A 1 -12.74 65.05 7.46
CA MET A 1 -13.11 64.13 6.37
C MET A 1 -12.41 62.80 6.64
N SER A 2 -13.15 61.83 7.18
CA SER A 2 -12.66 60.47 7.43
C SER A 2 -12.51 59.76 6.09
N ALA A 3 -11.29 59.30 5.79
CA ALA A 3 -11.06 58.35 4.72
C ALA A 3 -11.76 57.05 5.13
N ALA A 4 -12.89 56.76 4.51
CA ALA A 4 -13.53 55.46 4.58
C ALA A 4 -12.56 54.46 3.94
N ASN A 5 -11.90 53.64 4.77
CA ASN A 5 -11.12 52.51 4.32
C ASN A 5 -12.05 51.60 3.52
N ALA A 6 -11.81 51.53 2.20
CA ALA A 6 -12.44 50.56 1.35
C ALA A 6 -12.15 49.15 1.95
N PRO A 7 -13.14 48.25 2.00
CA PRO A 7 -12.86 46.87 2.33
C PRO A 7 -12.04 46.30 1.18
N ASP A 8 -10.70 46.30 1.34
CA ASP A 8 -9.81 45.56 0.48
C ASP A 8 -10.24 44.09 0.57
N SER A 9 -11.04 43.66 -0.41
CA SER A 9 -11.41 42.27 -0.60
C SER A 9 -10.11 41.55 -0.97
N SER A 10 -9.37 41.17 0.05
CA SER A 10 -8.14 40.42 -0.08
C SER A 10 -8.49 39.07 -0.69
N THR A 11 -8.37 39.00 -2.02
CA THR A 11 -8.51 37.74 -2.74
C THR A 11 -7.49 36.76 -2.16
N LEU A 12 -7.85 35.48 -2.09
CA LEU A 12 -6.96 34.41 -1.62
C LEU A 12 -5.56 34.51 -2.27
N GLY A 13 -5.52 34.86 -3.56
CA GLY A 13 -4.29 35.08 -4.31
C GLY A 13 -3.43 36.21 -3.76
N HIS A 14 -4.01 37.34 -3.36
CA HIS A 14 -3.26 38.45 -2.76
C HIS A 14 -2.70 38.10 -1.38
N VAL A 15 -3.46 37.35 -0.58
CA VAL A 15 -2.97 36.88 0.74
C VAL A 15 -1.83 35.89 0.58
N LEU A 16 -1.96 34.93 -0.35
CA LEU A 16 -0.91 33.96 -0.66
C LEU A 16 0.33 34.63 -1.26
N TRP A 17 0.14 35.57 -2.18
CA TRP A 17 1.23 36.31 -2.81
C TRP A 17 1.98 37.16 -1.79
N ASN A 18 1.28 37.95 -0.97
CA ASN A 18 1.90 38.74 0.09
C ASN A 18 2.62 37.86 1.10
N TRP A 19 2.04 36.70 1.43
CA TRP A 19 2.74 35.74 2.26
C TRP A 19 4.02 35.27 1.58
N PHE A 20 3.98 34.89 0.30
CA PHE A 20 5.14 34.42 -0.46
C PHE A 20 6.23 35.50 -0.62
N SER A 21 5.85 36.73 -0.92
CA SER A 21 6.73 37.85 -1.24
C SER A 21 7.28 38.58 -0.02
N ASN A 22 6.65 38.45 1.16
CA ASN A 22 7.14 39.10 2.37
C ASN A 22 8.31 38.31 2.96
N SER A 23 9.48 38.47 2.34
CA SER A 23 10.75 37.81 2.68
C SER A 23 11.41 38.44 3.91
N THR A 24 10.73 38.45 5.06
CA THR A 24 11.33 38.94 6.31
C THR A 24 12.10 37.83 7.01
N ALA A 25 13.19 37.37 6.38
CA ALA A 25 14.30 36.84 7.16
C ALA A 25 15.15 38.06 7.53
N SER A 26 14.74 38.79 8.57
CA SER A 26 15.65 39.76 9.19
C SER A 26 16.83 38.96 9.71
N THR A 27 18.04 39.44 9.44
CA THR A 27 19.32 38.87 9.91
C THR A 27 19.50 38.98 11.43
N SER A 28 18.41 39.02 12.20
CA SER A 28 18.44 39.05 13.67
C SER A 28 18.62 37.63 14.19
N ASP A 29 19.63 37.44 15.03
CA ASP A 29 20.26 36.18 15.47
C ASP A 29 19.40 35.21 16.30
N GLU A 30 18.06 35.26 16.21
CA GLU A 30 17.21 34.41 17.04
C GLU A 30 16.57 33.29 16.20
N SER A 31 17.00 32.04 16.44
CA SER A 31 16.44 30.82 15.83
C SER A 31 14.91 30.71 15.94
N ALA A 32 14.33 31.30 16.99
CA ALA A 32 12.88 31.44 17.18
C ALA A 32 12.19 32.32 16.13
N THR A 33 12.92 33.23 15.47
CA THR A 33 12.39 34.00 14.34
C THR A 33 12.54 33.26 13.02
N GLN A 34 13.60 32.46 12.85
CA GLN A 34 13.82 31.67 11.65
C GLN A 34 12.76 30.60 11.45
N ILE A 35 12.29 29.95 12.52
CA ILE A 35 11.20 28.94 12.41
C ILE A 35 9.89 29.52 11.85
N LYS A 36 9.68 30.85 11.90
CA LYS A 36 8.51 31.50 11.30
C LYS A 36 8.52 31.44 9.77
N CYS A 37 9.66 31.18 9.14
CA CYS A 37 9.72 30.92 7.69
C CYS A 37 9.07 29.58 7.34
N TYR A 38 9.06 28.63 8.28
CA TYR A 38 8.62 27.26 8.06
C TYR A 38 7.11 27.21 7.98
N ALA A 39 6.60 26.95 6.77
CA ALA A 39 5.17 27.06 6.50
C ALA A 39 4.38 25.80 6.84
N PHE A 40 5.01 24.67 7.17
CA PHE A 40 4.30 23.42 7.45
C PHE A 40 3.61 23.44 8.79
N PRO A 41 2.47 22.72 8.96
CA PRO A 41 1.91 22.59 10.28
C PRO A 41 2.80 21.63 11.05
N TYR A 42 3.34 22.12 12.14
CA TYR A 42 4.05 21.31 13.12
C TYR A 42 3.21 21.21 14.39
N GLY A 43 3.76 20.64 15.45
CA GLY A 43 3.06 20.46 16.71
C GLY A 43 1.81 19.60 16.57
N PHE A 44 0.76 19.96 17.30
CA PHE A 44 -0.46 19.19 17.39
C PHE A 44 -1.19 19.04 16.05
N LEU A 45 -1.26 20.10 15.24
CA LEU A 45 -1.91 20.03 13.93
C LEU A 45 -1.13 19.17 12.94
N GLY A 46 0.19 19.30 12.91
CA GLY A 46 1.06 18.42 12.11
C GLY A 46 0.88 16.95 12.52
N PHE A 47 0.94 16.71 13.83
CA PHE A 47 0.78 15.39 14.43
C PHE A 47 -0.56 14.74 14.02
N LEU A 48 -1.68 15.44 14.16
CA LEU A 48 -3.00 14.91 13.80
C LEU A 48 -3.10 14.60 12.31
N ALA A 49 -2.54 15.46 11.46
CA ALA A 49 -2.59 15.25 10.02
C ALA A 49 -1.74 14.06 9.58
N HIS A 50 -0.55 13.86 10.16
CA HIS A 50 0.26 12.67 9.91
C HIS A 50 -0.42 11.42 10.46
N LEU A 51 -0.99 11.48 11.67
CA LEU A 51 -1.77 10.37 12.23
C LEU A 51 -2.93 9.96 11.32
N ALA A 52 -3.70 10.93 10.80
CA ALA A 52 -4.79 10.67 9.88
C ALA A 52 -4.33 10.11 8.53
N MET A 53 -3.19 10.60 8.01
CA MET A 53 -2.57 10.09 6.79
C MET A 53 -2.19 8.61 6.95
N PHE A 54 -1.46 8.26 8.02
CA PHE A 54 -1.05 6.88 8.28
C PHE A 54 -2.24 5.96 8.58
N TYR A 55 -3.26 6.47 9.29
CA TYR A 55 -4.53 5.76 9.47
C TYR A 55 -5.22 5.46 8.13
N GLY A 56 -5.27 6.44 7.22
CA GLY A 56 -5.80 6.27 5.87
C GLY A 56 -5.05 5.22 5.06
N ILE A 57 -3.71 5.24 5.11
CA ILE A 57 -2.87 4.23 4.45
C ILE A 57 -3.14 2.83 5.04
N ALA A 58 -3.21 2.72 6.37
CA ALA A 58 -3.47 1.46 7.05
C ALA A 58 -4.84 0.88 6.65
N LEU A 59 -5.92 1.66 6.69
CA LEU A 59 -7.24 1.17 6.30
C LEU A 59 -7.37 0.88 4.80
N SER A 60 -6.72 1.68 3.95
CA SER A 60 -6.65 1.41 2.51
C SER A 60 -5.94 0.09 2.22
N SER A 61 -4.93 -0.28 3.02
CA SER A 61 -4.25 -1.59 2.91
C SER A 61 -5.17 -2.78 3.23
N PHE A 62 -6.23 -2.56 4.02
CA PHE A 62 -7.28 -3.54 4.32
C PHE A 62 -8.46 -3.49 3.34
N ASN A 63 -8.39 -2.70 2.26
CA ASN A 63 -9.52 -2.40 1.36
C ASN A 63 -10.75 -1.85 2.09
N ARG A 64 -10.57 -1.10 3.19
CA ARG A 64 -11.65 -0.52 3.99
C ARG A 64 -11.68 1.00 3.85
N CYS A 65 -12.88 1.58 3.77
CA CYS A 65 -13.04 3.02 3.78
C CYS A 65 -12.70 3.56 5.18
N PRO A 66 -11.85 4.60 5.28
CA PRO A 66 -11.43 5.11 6.58
C PRO A 66 -12.52 5.80 7.42
N TRP A 67 -13.61 6.28 6.80
CA TRP A 67 -14.77 6.83 7.54
C TRP A 67 -15.84 5.81 7.85
N LYS A 68 -15.89 4.72 7.08
CA LYS A 68 -16.86 3.65 7.22
C LYS A 68 -16.10 2.34 7.30
N PHE A 69 -15.67 1.99 8.51
CA PHE A 69 -14.83 0.83 8.79
C PHE A 69 -15.34 -0.48 8.14
N ASN A 70 -16.65 -0.61 7.95
CA ASN A 70 -17.28 -1.79 7.37
C ASN A 70 -17.55 -1.70 5.86
N SER A 71 -17.37 -0.53 5.24
CA SER A 71 -17.63 -0.35 3.81
C SER A 71 -16.38 -0.65 2.97
N PRO A 72 -16.53 -1.37 1.84
CA PRO A 72 -15.44 -1.52 0.86
C PRO A 72 -15.25 -0.21 0.08
N LEU A 73 -14.02 0.06 -0.38
CA LEU A 73 -13.74 1.20 -1.27
C LEU A 73 -14.51 1.07 -2.59
N GLU A 74 -15.48 1.95 -2.83
CA GLU A 74 -16.25 1.98 -4.08
C GLU A 74 -15.77 3.07 -5.05
N HIS A 75 -15.27 4.21 -4.56
CA HIS A 75 -15.16 5.45 -5.35
C HIS A 75 -13.77 5.80 -5.89
N SER A 76 -13.15 4.85 -6.60
CA SER A 76 -11.79 5.00 -7.18
C SER A 76 -11.54 6.31 -7.99
N ARG A 77 -12.54 6.88 -8.68
CA ARG A 77 -12.33 8.10 -9.49
C ARG A 77 -12.17 9.36 -8.65
N ARG A 78 -12.91 9.48 -7.55
CA ARG A 78 -12.86 10.68 -6.69
C ARG A 78 -11.55 10.70 -5.92
N ASP A 79 -11.16 9.56 -5.35
CA ASP A 79 -9.89 9.37 -4.65
C ASP A 79 -8.69 9.74 -5.54
N LEU A 80 -8.75 9.35 -6.82
CA LEU A 80 -7.70 9.70 -7.78
C LEU A 80 -7.59 11.22 -8.01
N VAL A 81 -8.72 11.91 -8.21
CA VAL A 81 -8.73 13.37 -8.42
C VAL A 81 -8.21 14.09 -7.18
N PHE A 82 -8.68 13.70 -6.00
CA PHE A 82 -8.23 14.30 -4.75
C PHE A 82 -6.77 14.00 -4.45
N GLY A 83 -6.27 12.81 -4.76
CA GLY A 83 -4.86 12.48 -4.65
C GLY A 83 -3.98 13.35 -5.55
N ILE A 84 -4.40 13.61 -6.79
CA ILE A 84 -3.66 14.49 -7.72
C ILE A 84 -3.68 15.94 -7.25
N ILE A 85 -4.86 16.46 -6.89
CA ILE A 85 -5.01 17.82 -6.36
C ILE A 85 -4.11 17.97 -5.13
N GLY A 86 -4.23 17.04 -4.19
CA GLY A 86 -3.47 17.09 -2.96
C GLY A 86 -1.96 17.05 -3.16
N LEU A 87 -1.50 16.22 -4.09
CA LEU A 87 -0.09 16.15 -4.47
C LEU A 87 0.41 17.49 -5.02
N VAL A 88 -0.31 18.07 -5.99
CA VAL A 88 0.09 19.33 -6.63
C VAL A 88 0.22 20.44 -5.60
N ILE A 89 -0.79 20.63 -4.74
CA ILE A 89 -0.73 21.76 -3.83
C ILE A 89 0.29 21.53 -2.71
N SER A 90 0.42 20.31 -2.20
CA SER A 90 1.47 20.00 -1.22
C SER A 90 2.86 20.31 -1.79
N CYS A 91 3.13 19.93 -3.04
CA CYS A 91 4.39 20.25 -3.71
C CYS A 91 4.62 21.77 -3.82
N LEU A 92 3.58 22.55 -4.16
CA LEU A 92 3.68 24.01 -4.23
C LEU A 92 3.98 24.63 -2.86
N LEU A 93 3.28 24.19 -1.81
CA LEU A 93 3.52 24.66 -0.45
C LEU A 93 4.94 24.32 0.01
N THR A 94 5.44 23.12 -0.32
CA THR A 94 6.80 22.75 0.08
C THR A 94 7.87 23.49 -0.69
N ALA A 95 7.68 23.68 -1.99
CA ALA A 95 8.57 24.52 -2.79
C ALA A 95 8.62 25.95 -2.22
N GLY A 96 7.47 26.49 -1.80
CA GLY A 96 7.42 27.79 -1.12
C GLY A 96 8.17 27.81 0.21
N THR A 97 8.02 26.78 1.04
CA THR A 97 8.80 26.66 2.29
C THR A 97 10.29 26.57 2.02
N MET A 98 10.73 25.76 1.07
CA MET A 98 12.14 25.64 0.69
C MET A 98 12.71 26.97 0.20
N TYR A 99 11.95 27.69 -0.63
CA TYR A 99 12.37 28.99 -1.13
C TYR A 99 12.52 30.02 -0.01
N ARG A 100 11.59 30.04 0.96
CA ARG A 100 11.64 30.97 2.10
C ARG A 100 12.70 30.62 3.14
N CYS A 101 12.87 29.33 3.41
CA CYS A 101 13.79 28.81 4.44
C CYS A 101 15.14 28.39 3.88
N SER A 102 15.52 28.85 2.68
CA SER A 102 16.78 28.46 2.03
C SER A 102 18.03 28.89 2.79
N GLY A 103 17.91 29.85 3.73
CA GLY A 103 19.02 30.35 4.55
C GLY A 103 19.54 29.36 5.60
N THR A 104 18.80 28.27 5.87
CA THR A 104 19.11 27.30 6.93
C THR A 104 19.02 25.88 6.39
N GLN A 105 20.15 25.17 6.36
CA GLN A 105 20.24 23.85 5.73
C GLN A 105 19.31 22.80 6.37
N TYR A 106 19.15 22.82 7.69
CA TYR A 106 18.31 21.85 8.40
C TYR A 106 16.81 22.00 8.08
N TYR A 107 16.28 23.22 7.91
CA TYR A 107 14.88 23.40 7.48
C TYR A 107 14.68 22.96 6.03
N VAL A 108 15.67 23.12 5.16
CA VAL A 108 15.63 22.61 3.78
C VAL A 108 15.60 21.08 3.77
N LEU A 109 16.40 20.42 4.62
CA LEU A 109 16.37 18.96 4.77
C LEU A 109 15.02 18.46 5.25
N ILE A 110 14.47 19.05 6.32
CA ILE A 110 13.14 18.69 6.84
C ILE A 110 12.07 18.93 5.77
N ALA A 111 12.08 20.09 5.10
CA ALA A 111 11.13 20.37 4.01
C ALA A 111 11.25 19.36 2.86
N SER A 112 12.48 18.97 2.47
CA SER A 112 12.73 17.98 1.42
C SER A 112 12.19 16.60 1.79
N SER A 113 12.37 16.19 3.03
CA SER A 113 11.75 14.99 3.57
C SER A 113 10.23 15.05 3.49
N LYS A 114 9.60 16.16 3.91
CA LYS A 114 8.14 16.31 3.83
C LYS A 114 7.63 16.27 2.37
N ILE A 115 8.40 16.73 1.38
CA ILE A 115 8.08 16.50 -0.05
C ILE A 115 8.07 15.01 -0.33
N LEU A 116 9.16 14.31 0.00
CA LEU A 116 9.30 12.89 -0.30
C LEU A 116 8.16 12.07 0.32
N THR A 117 7.85 12.30 1.59
CA THR A 117 6.71 11.65 2.28
C THR A 117 5.38 12.00 1.62
N THR A 118 5.18 13.25 1.22
CA THR A 118 3.91 13.65 0.57
C THR A 118 3.78 13.06 -0.84
N VAL A 119 4.86 13.00 -1.61
CA VAL A 119 4.91 12.37 -2.92
C VAL A 119 4.68 10.87 -2.79
N ALA A 120 5.37 10.20 -1.86
CA ALA A 120 5.25 8.78 -1.62
C ALA A 120 3.83 8.39 -1.19
N SER A 121 3.26 9.06 -0.19
CA SER A 121 1.89 8.83 0.29
C SER A 121 0.84 9.10 -0.80
N SER A 122 0.98 10.17 -1.58
CA SER A 122 0.07 10.46 -2.69
C SER A 122 0.17 9.40 -3.79
N ALA A 123 1.38 8.96 -4.12
CA ALA A 123 1.61 7.91 -5.11
C ALA A 123 1.04 6.57 -4.66
N ILE A 124 1.13 6.23 -3.37
CA ILE A 124 0.47 5.06 -2.78
C ILE A 124 -1.05 5.17 -2.96
N GLY A 125 -1.66 6.31 -2.60
CA GLY A 125 -3.09 6.54 -2.75
C GLY A 125 -3.56 6.44 -4.20
N ILE A 126 -2.85 7.09 -5.13
CA ILE A 126 -3.12 7.03 -6.58
C ILE A 126 -3.01 5.59 -7.09
N HIS A 127 -1.97 4.85 -6.67
CA HIS A 127 -1.76 3.47 -7.09
C HIS A 127 -2.85 2.53 -6.56
N ILE A 128 -3.31 2.72 -5.32
CA ILE A 128 -4.45 1.97 -4.75
C ILE A 128 -5.72 2.28 -5.54
N ALA A 129 -6.04 3.56 -5.74
CA ALA A 129 -7.21 3.99 -6.49
C ALA A 129 -7.21 3.45 -7.93
N TRP A 130 -6.06 3.49 -8.61
CA TRP A 130 -5.90 2.96 -9.97
C TRP A 130 -6.15 1.45 -10.03
N ASN A 131 -5.67 0.69 -9.05
CA ASN A 131 -5.83 -0.76 -9.01
C ASN A 131 -7.28 -1.19 -8.79
N ILE A 132 -8.03 -0.44 -7.95
CA ILE A 132 -9.45 -0.67 -7.68
C ILE A 132 -10.31 -0.42 -8.93
N ARG A 133 -9.98 0.60 -9.74
CA ARG A 133 -10.71 0.95 -10.97
C ARG A 133 -10.90 -0.23 -11.93
N GLY A 134 -9.95 -1.17 -11.93
CA GLY A 134 -9.97 -2.33 -12.84
C GLY A 134 -10.81 -3.52 -12.38
N ARG A 135 -11.33 -3.55 -11.13
CA ARG A 135 -12.03 -4.74 -10.58
C ARG A 135 -13.50 -4.87 -11.00
N GLY A 136 -14.14 -3.80 -11.47
CA GLY A 136 -15.59 -3.77 -11.74
C GLY A 136 -16.14 -4.68 -12.84
N LYS A 137 -15.33 -5.51 -13.53
CA LYS A 137 -15.79 -6.36 -14.64
C LYS A 137 -15.31 -7.83 -14.62
N LYS A 138 -14.49 -8.29 -13.66
CA LYS A 138 -13.86 -9.61 -13.79
C LYS A 138 -13.55 -10.28 -12.43
N LYS A 139 -14.56 -10.90 -11.81
CA LYS A 139 -14.50 -11.56 -10.49
C LYS A 139 -13.47 -12.69 -10.34
N GLU A 140 -12.89 -13.20 -11.44
CA GLU A 140 -12.08 -14.44 -11.41
C GLU A 140 -10.58 -14.23 -11.68
N ILE A 141 -10.16 -13.05 -12.17
CA ILE A 141 -8.73 -12.73 -12.39
C ILE A 141 -8.07 -12.10 -11.14
N ASP A 142 -8.87 -11.87 -10.08
CA ASP A 142 -8.48 -11.03 -8.95
C ASP A 142 -7.40 -11.63 -8.03
N LEU A 143 -7.33 -12.96 -7.88
CA LEU A 143 -6.30 -13.63 -7.05
C LEU A 143 -4.87 -13.47 -7.59
N LYS A 144 -4.70 -13.37 -8.92
CA LYS A 144 -3.36 -13.18 -9.52
C LYS A 144 -2.92 -11.72 -9.46
N LYS A 145 -3.86 -10.79 -9.36
CA LYS A 145 -3.61 -9.34 -9.33
C LYS A 145 -3.10 -8.87 -7.96
N ASP A 146 -3.55 -9.47 -6.87
CA ASP A 146 -3.14 -9.11 -5.49
C ASP A 146 -1.63 -9.27 -5.23
N ARG A 147 -0.96 -10.18 -5.94
CA ARG A 147 0.49 -10.41 -5.80
C ARG A 147 1.34 -9.28 -6.40
N ILE A 148 0.83 -8.57 -7.42
CA ILE A 148 1.54 -7.50 -8.12
C ILE A 148 1.52 -6.20 -7.29
N THR A 149 0.42 -5.97 -6.56
CA THR A 149 0.22 -4.77 -5.74
C THR A 149 1.25 -4.60 -4.62
N HIS A 150 1.70 -5.69 -3.98
CA HIS A 150 2.68 -5.63 -2.90
C HIS A 150 4.07 -5.15 -3.35
N HIS A 151 4.51 -5.52 -4.56
CA HIS A 151 5.84 -5.15 -5.03
C HIS A 151 5.96 -3.64 -5.30
N ASN A 152 4.89 -3.02 -5.83
CA ASN A 152 4.88 -1.58 -6.06
C ASN A 152 4.74 -0.80 -4.75
N ALA A 153 3.99 -1.30 -3.77
CA ALA A 153 3.90 -0.69 -2.44
C ALA A 153 5.27 -0.65 -1.74
N LEU A 154 6.08 -1.71 -1.88
CA LEU A 154 7.45 -1.75 -1.35
C LEU A 154 8.34 -0.64 -1.92
N LYS A 155 8.22 -0.35 -3.22
CA LYS A 155 9.00 0.73 -3.85
C LYS A 155 8.70 2.09 -3.23
N TRP A 156 7.42 2.39 -2.98
CA TRP A 156 7.01 3.63 -2.33
C TRP A 156 7.43 3.69 -0.86
N LEU A 157 7.43 2.55 -0.16
CA LEU A 157 7.94 2.50 1.21
C LEU A 157 9.44 2.82 1.28
N ILE A 158 10.24 2.39 0.30
CA ILE A 158 11.67 2.74 0.27
C ILE A 158 11.83 4.26 0.16
N VAL A 159 11.03 4.93 -0.67
CA VAL A 159 11.03 6.41 -0.78
C VAL A 159 10.64 7.05 0.56
N GLU A 160 9.64 6.50 1.25
CA GLU A 160 9.22 6.96 2.58
C GLU A 160 10.33 6.83 3.63
N VAL A 161 11.03 5.69 3.66
CA VAL A 161 12.14 5.45 4.58
C VAL A 161 13.29 6.42 4.31
N VAL A 162 13.64 6.66 3.04
CA VAL A 162 14.66 7.66 2.67
C VAL A 162 14.24 9.05 3.12
N GLY A 163 12.97 9.44 2.90
CA GLY A 163 12.41 10.69 3.41
C GLY A 163 12.53 10.79 4.93
N SER A 164 12.18 9.74 5.65
CA SER A 164 12.24 9.68 7.11
C SER A 164 13.68 9.83 7.63
N ILE A 165 14.66 9.20 6.97
CA ILE A 165 16.09 9.36 7.34
C ILE A 165 16.51 10.82 7.18
N LEU A 166 16.15 11.47 6.06
CA LEU A 166 16.46 12.89 5.84
C LEU A 166 15.76 13.80 6.87
N GLU A 167 14.53 13.48 7.25
CA GLU A 167 13.80 14.18 8.31
C GLU A 167 14.54 14.10 9.63
N PHE A 168 14.93 12.88 10.01
CA PHE A 168 15.60 12.60 11.26
C PHE A 168 16.97 13.28 11.32
N THR A 169 17.74 13.24 10.23
CA THR A 169 19.01 13.97 10.10
C THR A 169 18.79 15.48 10.27
N GLY A 170 17.79 16.06 9.60
CA GLY A 170 17.47 17.48 9.74
C GLY A 170 17.08 17.86 11.17
N VAL A 171 16.34 17.00 11.88
CA VAL A 171 15.99 17.19 13.28
C VAL A 171 17.21 17.09 14.21
N ILE A 172 18.12 16.15 13.98
CA ILE A 172 19.36 16.05 14.76
C ILE A 172 20.18 17.32 14.61
N MET A 173 20.38 17.79 13.38
CA MET A 173 21.11 19.04 13.11
C MET A 173 20.45 20.25 13.79
N LEU A 174 19.11 20.33 13.75
CA LEU A 174 18.36 21.37 14.45
C LEU A 174 18.55 21.29 15.97
N LEU A 175 18.56 20.07 16.53
CA LEU A 175 18.73 19.85 17.96
C LEU A 175 20.14 20.22 18.43
N GLU A 176 21.18 19.88 17.66
CA GLU A 176 22.56 20.25 17.94
C GLU A 176 22.71 21.78 17.97
N GLU A 177 22.20 22.49 16.97
CA GLU A 177 22.23 23.97 16.94
C GLU A 177 21.43 24.58 18.11
N SER A 178 20.25 24.01 18.41
CA SER A 178 19.42 24.49 19.51
C SER A 178 20.01 24.22 20.89
N HIS A 179 20.85 23.20 21.01
CA HIS A 179 21.45 22.79 22.27
C HIS A 179 22.38 23.87 22.83
N ASP A 180 23.06 24.60 21.93
CA ASP A 180 23.97 25.69 22.27
C ASP A 180 23.22 26.97 22.66
N ALA A 181 22.03 27.20 22.08
CA ALA A 181 21.20 28.36 22.38
C ALA A 181 20.26 28.19 23.60
N ALA A 182 19.79 26.97 23.90
CA ALA A 182 18.64 26.73 24.78
C ALA A 182 18.98 25.98 26.08
N VAL A 183 20.02 26.42 26.81
CA VAL A 183 20.48 25.75 28.06
C VAL A 183 19.40 25.66 29.16
N LYS A 184 18.34 26.48 29.15
CA LYS A 184 17.37 26.56 30.27
C LYS A 184 16.10 25.70 30.21
N ASN A 185 15.73 25.08 29.07
CA ASN A 185 14.44 24.36 28.97
C ASN A 185 14.55 22.99 28.24
N LYS A 186 15.49 22.14 28.69
CA LYS A 186 15.79 20.83 28.06
C LYS A 186 14.84 19.68 28.40
N THR A 187 14.10 19.80 29.50
CA THR A 187 13.24 18.73 30.04
C THR A 187 12.15 18.22 29.08
N PRO A 188 11.37 19.07 28.38
CA PRO A 188 10.27 18.57 27.54
C PRO A 188 10.76 17.82 26.30
N ILE A 189 11.87 18.25 25.68
CA ILE A 189 12.45 17.57 24.52
C ILE A 189 12.91 16.17 24.90
N MET A 190 13.73 16.06 25.96
CA MET A 190 14.25 14.77 26.42
C MET A 190 13.14 13.80 26.82
N VAL A 191 12.12 14.29 27.54
CA VAL A 191 10.97 13.48 27.94
C VAL A 191 10.21 12.97 26.70
N MET A 192 9.92 13.84 25.72
CA MET A 192 9.23 13.44 24.49
C MET A 192 10.04 12.45 23.65
N SER A 193 11.36 12.63 23.53
CA SER A 193 12.23 11.69 22.83
C SER A 193 12.21 10.30 23.48
N LEU A 194 12.23 10.23 24.82
CA LEU A 194 12.13 8.96 25.56
C LEU A 194 10.76 8.29 25.38
N PHE A 195 9.66 9.04 25.47
CA PHE A 195 8.31 8.53 25.24
C PHE A 195 8.15 7.96 23.83
N LEU A 196 8.62 8.69 22.80
CA LEU A 196 8.52 8.26 21.41
C LEU A 196 9.43 7.06 21.11
N ALA A 197 10.65 7.02 21.66
CA ALA A 197 11.53 5.86 21.54
C ALA A 197 10.91 4.60 22.17
N GLY A 198 10.33 4.73 23.38
CA GLY A 198 9.65 3.64 24.06
C GLY A 198 8.45 3.13 23.26
N PHE A 199 7.60 4.05 22.78
CA PHE A 199 6.42 3.69 22.00
C PHE A 199 6.76 3.10 20.61
N MET A 200 7.84 3.58 19.98
CA MET A 200 8.40 2.97 18.77
C MET A 200 8.87 1.53 19.01
N GLY A 201 9.62 1.30 20.09
CA GLY A 201 10.07 -0.05 20.47
C GLY A 201 8.91 -1.01 20.71
N ILE A 202 7.87 -0.56 21.42
CA ILE A 202 6.66 -1.37 21.66
C ILE A 202 5.94 -1.67 20.33
N SER A 203 5.73 -0.66 19.48
CA SER A 203 5.02 -0.82 18.21
C SER A 203 5.75 -1.78 17.26
N LEU A 204 7.08 -1.67 17.19
CA LEU A 204 7.92 -2.59 16.43
C LEU A 204 7.82 -4.02 16.99
N GLY A 205 7.90 -4.17 18.31
CA GLY A 205 7.78 -5.47 18.98
C GLY A 205 6.43 -6.15 18.72
N VAL A 206 5.33 -5.40 18.84
CA VAL A 206 3.97 -5.89 18.52
C VAL A 206 3.85 -6.26 17.04
N GLY A 207 4.42 -5.45 16.14
CA GLY A 207 4.43 -5.73 14.71
C GLY A 207 5.17 -7.03 14.37
N ILE A 208 6.34 -7.25 14.96
CA ILE A 208 7.11 -8.48 14.79
C ILE A 208 6.36 -9.68 15.36
N ALA A 209 5.86 -9.59 16.59
CA ALA A 209 5.08 -10.67 17.23
C ALA A 209 3.83 -11.03 16.42
N TRP A 210 3.12 -10.04 15.88
CA TRP A 210 1.97 -10.25 15.00
C TRP A 210 2.35 -11.00 13.71
N LEU A 211 3.48 -10.63 13.09
CA LEU A 211 3.99 -11.32 11.91
C LEU A 211 4.34 -12.78 12.22
N GLU A 212 4.97 -13.05 13.36
CA GLU A 212 5.27 -14.42 13.80
C GLU A 212 4.01 -15.26 14.00
N VAL A 213 3.00 -14.72 14.70
CA VAL A 213 1.71 -15.39 14.90
C VAL A 213 1.03 -15.68 13.57
N ARG A 214 1.03 -14.72 12.65
CA ARG A 214 0.46 -14.89 11.31
C ARG A 214 1.20 -15.96 10.50
N GLN A 215 2.53 -15.94 10.50
CA GLN A 215 3.34 -16.94 9.82
C GLN A 215 3.14 -18.34 10.40
N HIS A 216 3.00 -18.44 11.73
CA HIS A 216 2.66 -19.71 12.37
C HIS A 216 1.27 -20.21 11.95
N GLY A 217 0.29 -19.31 11.84
CA GLY A 217 -1.04 -19.63 11.32
C GLY A 217 -1.01 -20.15 9.88
N GLN A 218 -0.24 -19.51 8.99
CA GLN A 218 -0.09 -19.95 7.60
C GLN A 218 0.57 -21.32 7.50
N ARG A 219 1.67 -21.56 8.23
CA ARG A 219 2.34 -22.87 8.28
C ARG A 219 1.39 -23.98 8.76
N ARG A 220 0.53 -23.67 9.73
CA ARG A 220 -0.48 -24.62 10.21
C ARG A 220 -1.53 -24.94 9.14
N MET A 221 -2.04 -23.93 8.42
CA MET A 221 -3.00 -24.16 7.35
C MET A 221 -2.41 -24.97 6.19
N GLU A 222 -1.19 -24.66 5.76
CA GLU A 222 -0.51 -25.41 4.71
C GLU A 222 -0.30 -26.87 5.10
N TRP A 223 0.04 -27.12 6.37
CA TRP A 223 0.19 -28.48 6.87
C TRP A 223 -1.15 -29.25 6.85
N GLU A 224 -2.25 -28.62 7.25
CA GLU A 224 -3.58 -29.24 7.17
C GLU A 224 -4.02 -29.47 5.71
N ILE A 225 -3.73 -28.55 4.79
CA ILE A 225 -3.98 -28.75 3.35
C ILE A 225 -3.20 -29.94 2.82
N ARG A 226 -1.91 -30.05 3.15
CA ARG A 226 -1.08 -31.20 2.73
C ARG A 226 -1.62 -32.52 3.28
N LYS A 227 -2.09 -32.56 4.53
CA LYS A 227 -2.75 -33.76 5.08
C LYS A 227 -4.00 -34.15 4.30
N VAL A 228 -4.84 -33.18 3.95
CA VAL A 228 -6.05 -33.43 3.15
C VAL A 228 -5.66 -33.95 1.77
N GLN A 229 -4.67 -33.33 1.14
CA GLN A 229 -4.18 -33.73 -0.18
C GLN A 229 -3.64 -35.17 -0.17
N ILE A 230 -2.82 -35.54 0.83
CA ILE A 230 -2.32 -36.92 1.01
C ILE A 230 -3.47 -37.92 1.19
N LYS A 231 -4.51 -37.55 1.95
CA LYS A 231 -5.69 -38.42 2.11
C LYS A 231 -6.48 -38.58 0.82
N CYS A 232 -6.64 -37.51 0.04
CA CYS A 232 -7.30 -37.55 -1.26
C CYS A 232 -6.53 -38.42 -2.26
N THR A 233 -5.21 -38.27 -2.36
CA THR A 233 -4.37 -39.08 -3.25
C THR A 233 -4.38 -40.55 -2.84
N ALA A 234 -4.32 -40.86 -1.54
CA ALA A 234 -4.43 -42.24 -1.06
C ALA A 234 -5.81 -42.86 -1.32
N LEU A 235 -6.88 -42.05 -1.28
CA LEU A 235 -8.23 -42.53 -1.61
C LEU A 235 -8.38 -42.78 -3.11
N GLU A 236 -7.79 -41.91 -3.94
CA GLU A 236 -7.75 -42.07 -5.40
C GLU A 236 -6.98 -43.33 -5.79
N GLU A 237 -5.85 -43.62 -5.15
CA GLU A 237 -5.09 -44.87 -5.36
C GLU A 237 -5.91 -46.12 -4.98
N ARG A 238 -6.71 -46.05 -3.92
CA ARG A 238 -7.60 -47.15 -3.51
C ARG A 238 -8.82 -47.33 -4.41
N LEU A 239 -9.28 -46.25 -5.04
CA LEU A 239 -10.44 -46.26 -5.94
C LEU A 239 -10.04 -46.46 -7.40
N ALA A 240 -8.75 -46.37 -7.73
CA ALA A 240 -8.24 -46.72 -9.04
C ALA A 240 -8.66 -48.17 -9.31
N PRO A 241 -9.54 -48.41 -10.31
CA PRO A 241 -9.99 -49.76 -10.61
C PRO A 241 -8.75 -50.60 -10.87
N GLU A 242 -8.63 -51.76 -10.20
CA GLU A 242 -7.61 -52.75 -10.54
C GLU A 242 -7.74 -53.01 -12.03
N GLU A 243 -6.81 -52.44 -12.81
CA GLU A 243 -6.77 -52.69 -14.24
C GLU A 243 -6.62 -54.19 -14.37
N PRO A 244 -7.56 -54.91 -15.02
CA PRO A 244 -7.57 -56.36 -15.02
C PRO A 244 -6.23 -56.82 -15.57
N ARG A 245 -5.43 -57.40 -14.67
CA ARG A 245 -4.04 -57.85 -14.87
C ARG A 245 -3.98 -59.10 -15.75
N GLY A 246 -4.76 -59.11 -16.82
CA GLY A 246 -5.09 -60.27 -17.63
C GLY A 246 -4.96 -59.99 -19.13
N ARG A 247 -3.96 -60.63 -19.72
CA ARG A 247 -3.75 -60.89 -21.17
C ARG A 247 -3.15 -59.76 -22.02
N SER A 248 -1.84 -59.61 -21.90
CA SER A 248 -0.98 -59.22 -23.04
C SER A 248 0.27 -60.11 -23.14
N LEU A 249 0.11 -61.41 -22.92
CA LEU A 249 1.04 -62.41 -23.45
C LEU A 249 0.50 -62.88 -24.80
N ASN A 250 1.34 -62.76 -25.83
CA ASN A 250 1.13 -63.13 -27.24
C ASN A 250 0.43 -62.12 -28.15
N ARG A 251 1.16 -61.06 -28.54
CA ARG A 251 1.18 -60.68 -29.95
C ARG A 251 2.61 -60.56 -30.46
N ARG A 252 3.10 -61.73 -30.89
CA ARG A 252 4.26 -61.94 -31.75
C ARG A 252 4.26 -60.97 -32.95
N ARG A 253 5.49 -60.57 -33.29
CA ARG A 253 6.08 -60.49 -34.64
C ARG A 253 5.31 -59.72 -35.72
N GLY A 254 5.94 -58.63 -36.15
CA GLY A 254 6.37 -58.48 -37.54
C GLY A 254 5.55 -57.55 -38.42
N ALA A 255 6.11 -56.38 -38.72
CA ALA A 255 6.12 -55.80 -40.07
C ALA A 255 7.03 -54.57 -40.09
N PRO A 256 8.03 -54.49 -40.97
CA PRO A 256 8.65 -53.23 -41.36
C PRO A 256 7.90 -52.60 -42.55
N ASN A 257 8.14 -51.31 -42.76
CA ASN A 257 7.83 -50.49 -43.94
C ASN A 257 6.35 -50.22 -44.26
N ARG A 258 5.98 -48.92 -44.21
CA ARG A 258 5.63 -48.21 -45.46
C ARG A 258 5.63 -46.69 -45.28
N GLU A 259 6.35 -46.06 -46.21
CA GLU A 259 6.30 -44.68 -46.67
C GLU A 259 4.89 -44.09 -46.88
N SER A 260 4.94 -42.77 -47.09
CA SER A 260 4.01 -41.89 -47.84
C SER A 260 2.92 -41.21 -47.00
N ARG A 261 2.86 -39.86 -46.88
CA ARG A 261 2.77 -38.72 -47.82
C ARG A 261 1.32 -38.20 -47.83
N ALA A 262 1.19 -36.89 -48.00
CA ALA A 262 -0.01 -36.07 -48.18
C ALA A 262 -0.71 -35.65 -46.86
N GLU A 263 -0.75 -34.38 -46.45
CA GLU A 263 -1.23 -33.18 -47.16
C GLU A 263 -2.74 -33.29 -47.45
N GLU A 264 -3.59 -32.79 -46.55
CA GLU A 264 -4.88 -32.24 -46.99
C GLU A 264 -5.39 -31.14 -46.05
N SER A 265 -5.50 -29.96 -46.63
CA SER A 265 -6.21 -28.79 -46.14
C SER A 265 -7.73 -29.00 -46.05
N ARG A 266 -8.39 -28.32 -45.10
CA ARG A 266 -9.79 -27.82 -45.14
C ARG A 266 -10.02 -27.17 -43.77
N ASN A 267 -10.08 -25.85 -43.56
CA ASN A 267 -10.90 -24.80 -44.18
C ASN A 267 -12.36 -25.22 -44.40
N LEU A 268 -13.25 -24.71 -43.53
CA LEU A 268 -14.72 -24.59 -43.52
C LEU A 268 -15.13 -24.61 -42.03
N GLY A 269 -15.85 -23.68 -41.40
CA GLY A 269 -16.56 -22.45 -41.72
C GLY A 269 -17.18 -21.94 -40.39
N PRO A 270 -17.84 -20.76 -40.34
CA PRO A 270 -18.33 -20.18 -39.10
C PRO A 270 -19.68 -20.79 -38.71
N ARG A 271 -19.76 -21.38 -37.52
CA ARG A 271 -21.03 -21.88 -36.95
C ARG A 271 -21.68 -20.79 -36.11
N GLN A 272 -22.68 -20.14 -36.69
CA GLN A 272 -23.77 -19.50 -35.96
C GLN A 272 -24.48 -20.54 -35.10
N GLU A 273 -24.74 -20.23 -33.83
CA GLU A 273 -25.80 -20.91 -33.08
C GLU A 273 -26.52 -19.87 -32.23
N GLY A 274 -27.69 -19.47 -32.75
CA GLY A 274 -28.67 -18.70 -32.02
C GLY A 274 -29.53 -19.61 -31.14
N ARG A 275 -30.02 -19.02 -30.04
CA ARG A 275 -31.28 -19.29 -29.31
C ARG A 275 -31.70 -20.77 -29.17
N ARG A 276 -31.89 -21.19 -27.92
CA ARG A 276 -33.24 -21.48 -27.39
C ARG A 276 -33.24 -21.61 -25.87
N ALA A 277 -34.14 -20.85 -25.28
CA ALA A 277 -34.70 -21.09 -23.97
C ALA A 277 -35.63 -22.33 -24.03
N GLY A 278 -35.69 -23.07 -22.94
CA GLY A 278 -36.61 -24.18 -22.68
C GLY A 278 -36.22 -24.77 -21.32
N SER A 279 -36.90 -24.36 -20.25
CA SER A 279 -37.96 -25.15 -19.62
C SER A 279 -37.44 -26.50 -19.11
N CYS A 280 -36.93 -26.51 -17.88
CA CYS A 280 -36.72 -27.74 -17.13
C CYS A 280 -37.91 -27.93 -16.20
N ASP A 281 -38.93 -28.63 -16.71
CA ASP A 281 -39.87 -29.34 -15.87
C ASP A 281 -39.17 -30.53 -15.23
N ALA A 282 -39.39 -30.66 -13.93
CA ALA A 282 -38.90 -31.73 -13.11
C ALA A 282 -39.60 -33.05 -13.46
N VAL A 283 -38.86 -33.97 -14.10
CA VAL A 283 -39.24 -35.38 -14.18
C VAL A 283 -38.27 -36.19 -13.35
N ARG A 284 -38.83 -36.82 -12.33
CA ARG A 284 -38.19 -37.71 -11.37
C ARG A 284 -38.11 -39.09 -12.03
N ASP A 285 -36.92 -39.53 -12.42
CA ASP A 285 -36.70 -40.85 -13.03
C ASP A 285 -35.93 -41.78 -12.07
N PRO A 286 -36.53 -42.89 -11.60
CA PRO A 286 -35.89 -43.86 -10.72
C PRO A 286 -35.20 -44.96 -11.56
N ARG A 287 -34.20 -44.60 -12.39
CA ARG A 287 -33.38 -45.60 -13.11
C ARG A 287 -32.03 -45.03 -13.57
N ARG A 288 -31.17 -44.70 -12.61
CA ARG A 288 -29.80 -44.23 -12.87
C ARG A 288 -28.82 -45.40 -13.04
N ASN A 289 -29.02 -46.21 -14.08
CA ASN A 289 -28.05 -47.20 -14.58
C ASN A 289 -27.87 -47.01 -16.10
N SER A 290 -27.23 -45.91 -16.50
CA SER A 290 -26.63 -45.74 -17.84
C SER A 290 -25.80 -44.43 -17.87
N LEU A 291 -24.68 -44.42 -17.16
CA LEU A 291 -23.66 -43.39 -17.37
C LEU A 291 -23.10 -43.57 -18.79
N SER A 292 -23.32 -42.57 -19.63
CA SER A 292 -22.86 -42.57 -21.01
C SER A 292 -21.32 -42.61 -21.07
N PRO A 293 -20.74 -43.35 -22.02
CA PRO A 293 -19.29 -43.57 -22.11
C PRO A 293 -18.49 -42.30 -22.44
N VAL A 294 -19.15 -41.19 -22.80
CA VAL A 294 -18.48 -39.94 -23.22
C VAL A 294 -17.99 -39.12 -22.02
N ILE A 295 -18.63 -39.21 -20.85
CA ILE A 295 -18.17 -38.51 -19.64
C ILE A 295 -16.91 -39.18 -19.08
N ARG A 296 -16.81 -40.51 -19.21
CA ARG A 296 -15.69 -41.30 -18.69
C ARG A 296 -14.35 -41.00 -19.39
N VAL A 297 -14.37 -40.57 -20.65
CA VAL A 297 -13.15 -40.27 -21.41
C VAL A 297 -12.53 -38.92 -21.00
N ARG A 298 -13.35 -37.91 -20.67
CA ARG A 298 -12.84 -36.60 -20.21
C ARG A 298 -12.23 -36.66 -18.81
N ASP A 299 -12.79 -37.49 -17.93
CA ASP A 299 -12.22 -37.69 -16.58
C ASP A 299 -10.86 -38.43 -16.63
N LEU A 300 -10.70 -39.39 -17.55
CA LEU A 300 -9.43 -40.10 -17.76
C LEU A 300 -8.33 -39.20 -18.33
N GLU A 301 -8.66 -38.23 -19.17
CA GLU A 301 -7.70 -37.25 -19.71
C GLU A 301 -7.28 -36.23 -18.64
N ALA A 302 -8.22 -35.77 -17.80
CA ALA A 302 -7.93 -34.93 -16.65
C ALA A 302 -7.05 -35.67 -15.63
N GLN A 303 -7.32 -36.95 -15.35
CA GLN A 303 -6.50 -37.78 -14.46
C GLN A 303 -5.09 -38.04 -15.01
N ARG A 304 -4.93 -38.30 -16.32
CA ARG A 304 -3.59 -38.45 -16.93
C ARG A 304 -2.76 -37.17 -16.86
N LEU A 305 -3.38 -36.00 -17.00
CA LEU A 305 -2.67 -34.73 -16.86
C LEU A 305 -2.23 -34.45 -15.42
N ILE A 306 -2.96 -34.95 -14.42
CA ILE A 306 -2.60 -34.83 -13.00
C ILE A 306 -1.47 -35.80 -12.63
N VAL A 307 -1.52 -37.06 -13.10
CA VAL A 307 -0.50 -38.08 -12.78
C VAL A 307 0.85 -37.76 -13.42
N ARG A 308 0.86 -37.24 -14.66
CA ARG A 308 2.12 -36.92 -15.36
C ARG A 308 2.86 -35.70 -14.79
N ALA A 309 2.19 -34.89 -13.97
CA ALA A 309 2.82 -33.78 -13.25
C ALA A 309 3.51 -34.24 -11.93
N GLY A 310 3.28 -35.48 -11.48
CA GLY A 310 3.71 -35.94 -10.16
C GLY A 310 5.10 -36.58 -10.07
N GLU A 311 5.63 -37.14 -11.16
CA GLU A 311 6.80 -38.04 -11.06
C GLU A 311 8.15 -37.41 -11.41
N ASP A 312 8.20 -36.33 -12.21
CA ASP A 312 9.48 -35.75 -12.67
C ASP A 312 9.89 -34.42 -11.99
N GLU A 313 9.00 -33.74 -11.24
CA GLU A 313 9.30 -32.46 -10.58
C GLU A 313 9.32 -32.52 -9.02
N ALA A 314 8.86 -33.62 -8.42
CA ALA A 314 8.59 -33.68 -6.98
C ALA A 314 9.84 -33.56 -6.07
N ASP A 315 11.03 -33.95 -6.55
CA ASP A 315 12.22 -34.04 -5.67
C ASP A 315 13.10 -32.78 -5.63
N LYS A 316 12.92 -31.81 -6.54
CA LYS A 316 13.76 -30.59 -6.57
C LYS A 316 13.05 -29.31 -6.13
N GLU A 317 11.72 -29.30 -6.06
CA GLU A 317 10.97 -28.12 -5.64
C GLU A 317 10.91 -27.81 -4.13
N PRO A 318 11.06 -28.75 -3.16
CA PRO A 318 10.76 -28.43 -1.76
C PRO A 318 11.72 -27.41 -1.14
N ILE A 319 12.96 -27.33 -1.63
CA ILE A 319 13.97 -26.37 -1.13
C ILE A 319 13.66 -24.94 -1.60
N LEU A 320 13.13 -24.77 -2.82
CA LEU A 320 12.86 -23.45 -3.40
C LEU A 320 11.68 -22.76 -2.72
N TYR A 321 10.67 -23.52 -2.30
CA TYR A 321 9.51 -22.98 -1.55
C TYR A 321 9.94 -22.41 -0.19
N TYR A 322 10.81 -23.11 0.54
CA TYR A 322 11.28 -22.68 1.86
C TYR A 322 12.02 -21.32 1.78
N TYR A 323 12.90 -21.14 0.79
CA TYR A 323 13.63 -19.89 0.61
C TYR A 323 12.70 -18.72 0.26
N LYS A 324 11.67 -18.99 -0.55
CA LYS A 324 10.67 -17.98 -0.95
C LYS A 324 9.86 -17.47 0.24
N ASP A 325 9.51 -18.36 1.17
CA ASP A 325 8.76 -17.99 2.37
C ASP A 325 9.59 -17.19 3.36
N ILE A 326 10.87 -17.56 3.56
CA ILE A 326 11.79 -16.74 4.36
C ILE A 326 11.95 -15.35 3.75
N LEU A 327 12.13 -15.28 2.43
CA LEU A 327 12.30 -13.99 1.75
C LEU A 327 11.03 -13.13 1.83
N ASN A 328 9.85 -13.73 1.73
CA ASN A 328 8.57 -13.02 1.90
C ASN A 328 8.39 -12.53 3.35
N SER A 329 8.79 -13.35 4.32
CA SER A 329 8.76 -13.02 5.74
C SER A 329 9.68 -11.85 6.06
N ALA A 330 10.93 -11.91 5.59
CA ALA A 330 11.90 -10.82 5.74
C ALA A 330 11.40 -9.52 5.08
N LYS A 331 10.82 -9.61 3.88
CA LYS A 331 10.20 -8.46 3.22
C LYS A 331 9.08 -7.85 4.05
N GLN A 332 8.21 -8.65 4.66
CA GLN A 332 7.14 -8.16 5.52
C GLN A 332 7.67 -7.49 6.78
N VAL A 333 8.71 -8.05 7.41
CA VAL A 333 9.35 -7.44 8.58
C VAL A 333 9.96 -6.10 8.22
N VAL A 334 10.71 -6.02 7.11
CA VAL A 334 11.30 -4.76 6.60
C VAL A 334 10.21 -3.75 6.28
N LEU A 335 9.09 -4.18 5.70
CA LEU A 335 7.96 -3.31 5.40
C LEU A 335 7.36 -2.72 6.69
N VAL A 336 7.09 -3.56 7.69
CA VAL A 336 6.52 -3.13 8.97
C VAL A 336 7.50 -2.23 9.72
N ALA A 337 8.77 -2.61 9.80
CA ALA A 337 9.80 -1.81 10.45
C ALA A 337 9.99 -0.44 9.79
N GLY A 338 10.08 -0.41 8.46
CA GLY A 338 10.21 0.84 7.69
C GLY A 338 9.00 1.75 7.84
N ALA A 339 7.78 1.20 7.76
CA ALA A 339 6.55 1.97 7.97
C ALA A 339 6.45 2.52 9.40
N THR A 340 6.82 1.70 10.39
CA THR A 340 6.83 2.07 11.80
C THR A 340 7.85 3.18 12.07
N PHE A 341 9.06 3.03 11.53
CA PHE A 341 10.12 4.03 11.63
C PHE A 341 9.67 5.37 11.03
N GLY A 342 9.16 5.37 9.79
CA GLY A 342 8.70 6.61 9.16
C GLY A 342 7.55 7.27 9.90
N PHE A 343 6.58 6.47 10.37
CA PHE A 343 5.50 6.96 11.24
C PHE A 343 6.05 7.73 12.45
N PHE A 344 6.99 7.13 13.19
CA PHE A 344 7.51 7.76 14.41
C PHE A 344 8.38 8.96 14.16
N VAL A 345 9.24 8.91 13.15
CA VAL A 345 10.11 10.04 12.80
C VAL A 345 9.28 11.27 12.42
N THR A 346 8.24 11.08 11.61
CA THR A 346 7.40 12.19 11.17
C THR A 346 6.61 12.81 12.33
N LEU A 347 6.06 11.98 13.24
CA LEU A 347 5.39 12.49 14.44
C LEU A 347 6.36 13.18 15.41
N TYR A 348 7.55 12.61 15.60
CA TYR A 348 8.59 13.20 16.44
C TYR A 348 9.02 14.57 15.92
N THR A 349 9.24 14.68 14.62
CA THR A 349 9.65 15.93 13.97
C THR A 349 8.64 17.04 14.22
N ASP A 350 7.33 16.75 14.13
CA ASP A 350 6.30 17.75 14.39
C ASP A 350 6.35 18.28 15.83
N TRP A 351 6.58 17.40 16.82
CA TRP A 351 6.73 17.79 18.22
C TRP A 351 8.01 18.60 18.48
N ILE A 352 9.13 18.21 17.88
CA ILE A 352 10.39 18.95 18.02
C ILE A 352 10.26 20.35 17.42
N LEU A 353 9.66 20.48 16.24
CA LEU A 353 9.40 21.78 15.64
C LEU A 353 8.44 22.63 16.50
N ALA A 354 7.45 22.02 17.15
CA ALA A 354 6.60 22.70 18.13
C ALA A 354 7.39 23.20 19.35
N ALA A 355 8.27 22.36 19.90
CA ALA A 355 9.09 22.71 21.06
C ALA A 355 10.06 23.85 20.72
N VAL A 356 10.75 23.75 19.58
CA VAL A 356 11.71 24.78 19.10
C VAL A 356 11.01 26.10 18.78
N SER A 357 9.80 26.05 18.23
CA SER A 357 9.04 27.27 17.93
C SER A 357 8.34 27.90 19.14
N GLY A 358 8.27 27.19 20.27
CA GLY A 358 7.45 27.59 21.41
C GLY A 358 5.93 27.54 21.13
N SER A 359 5.50 26.96 20.01
CA SER A 359 4.09 26.86 19.60
C SER A 359 3.66 25.40 19.46
N TYR A 360 3.10 24.83 20.52
CA TYR A 360 2.65 23.43 20.56
C TYR A 360 1.41 23.16 19.70
N TRP A 361 0.59 24.18 19.47
CA TRP A 361 -0.61 24.03 18.64
C TRP A 361 -0.29 23.95 17.15
N GLY A 362 0.85 24.49 16.71
CA GLY A 362 1.21 24.51 15.29
C GLY A 362 0.50 25.60 14.48
N PHE A 363 -0.08 26.60 15.14
CA PHE A 363 -0.60 27.77 14.43
C PHE A 363 0.56 28.68 14.00
N PRO A 364 0.52 29.21 12.75
CA PRO A 364 1.44 30.25 12.33
C PRO A 364 1.36 31.43 13.31
N THR A 365 2.50 31.83 13.87
CA THR A 365 2.56 32.97 14.80
C THR A 365 2.52 34.33 14.09
N THR A 366 2.35 34.35 12.77
CA THR A 366 2.47 35.55 11.92
C THR A 366 1.27 36.52 12.01
N GLY A 367 0.37 36.35 12.98
CA GLY A 367 -0.73 37.29 13.26
C GLY A 367 -1.82 37.37 12.18
N ASN A 368 -1.61 36.77 11.00
CA ASN A 368 -2.60 36.77 9.91
C ASN A 368 -3.53 35.55 10.04
N VAL A 369 -4.63 35.74 10.77
CA VAL A 369 -5.67 34.73 11.00
C VAL A 369 -6.21 34.15 9.69
N GLY A 370 -6.34 34.97 8.64
CA GLY A 370 -6.84 34.53 7.34
C GLY A 370 -5.94 33.48 6.69
N MET A 371 -4.62 33.70 6.72
CA MET A 371 -3.65 32.69 6.25
C MET A 371 -3.72 31.42 7.08
N THR A 372 -3.81 31.53 8.41
CA THR A 372 -3.92 30.36 9.27
C THR A 372 -5.15 29.52 8.96
N VAL A 373 -6.31 30.14 8.74
CA VAL A 373 -7.55 29.43 8.41
C VAL A 373 -7.46 28.76 7.06
N VAL A 374 -7.02 29.49 6.03
CA VAL A 374 -6.79 28.92 4.69
C VAL A 374 -5.82 27.76 4.81
N TYR A 375 -4.71 27.95 5.51
CA TYR A 375 -3.67 26.96 5.68
C TYR A 375 -4.16 25.69 6.37
N VAL A 376 -4.85 25.83 7.51
CA VAL A 376 -5.37 24.70 8.28
C VAL A 376 -6.46 23.98 7.52
N ILE A 377 -7.47 24.71 7.02
CA ILE A 377 -8.54 24.09 6.22
C ILE A 377 -7.94 23.37 5.04
N PHE A 378 -7.03 24.03 4.31
CA PHE A 378 -6.49 23.47 3.09
C PHE A 378 -5.60 22.26 3.35
N TYR A 379 -4.70 22.34 4.33
CA TYR A 379 -3.81 21.24 4.68
C TYR A 379 -4.61 20.03 5.19
N PHE A 380 -5.57 20.24 6.09
CA PHE A 380 -6.42 19.16 6.59
C PHE A 380 -7.34 18.62 5.52
N VAL A 381 -8.03 19.47 4.76
CA VAL A 381 -8.92 19.01 3.68
C VAL A 381 -8.13 18.25 2.64
N VAL A 382 -6.96 18.72 2.22
CA VAL A 382 -6.14 18.01 1.23
C VAL A 382 -5.59 16.69 1.75
N ARG A 383 -5.05 16.65 2.98
CA ARG A 383 -4.51 15.41 3.57
C ARG A 383 -5.60 14.42 3.95
N LEU A 384 -6.76 14.91 4.40
CA LEU A 384 -7.92 14.09 4.74
C LEU A 384 -8.78 13.78 3.53
N MET A 385 -8.67 14.47 2.39
CA MET A 385 -9.55 14.24 1.25
C MET A 385 -9.44 12.83 0.67
N PRO A 386 -8.23 12.26 0.48
CA PRO A 386 -8.08 10.86 0.11
C PRO A 386 -8.70 9.90 1.13
N VAL A 387 -8.77 10.33 2.39
CA VAL A 387 -9.48 9.62 3.45
C VAL A 387 -10.99 9.79 3.24
N LEU A 388 -11.48 11.02 3.02
CA LEU A 388 -12.90 11.44 2.93
C LEU A 388 -13.65 10.97 1.70
N SER A 389 -12.97 10.72 0.59
CA SER A 389 -13.62 10.41 -0.68
C SER A 389 -13.97 8.93 -0.89
N ALA A 390 -13.55 8.05 0.04
CA ALA A 390 -13.69 6.60 0.00
C ALA A 390 -15.08 6.07 0.35
#